data_AF-A0A3R7PJD9-F1
#
_entry.id   AF-A0A3R7PJD9-F1
#
_cell.length_a   1.000
_cell.length_b   1.000
_cell.length_c   1.000
_cell.angle_alpha   90.00
_cell.angle_beta   90.00
_cell.angle_gamma   90.00
#
_symmetry.space_group_name_H-M   'P 1'
#
loop_
_entity.id
_entity.type
_entity.pdbx_description
1 polymer ?
#
loop_
_entity_poly.entity_id
_entity_poly.type
_entity_poly.pdbx_seq_one_letter_code
_entity_poly.pdbx_strand_id
1 'polypeptide(L)'
;MISFVLQRLCTNDRVCGRGQFCDQHYGVCRDHVTEGHECRRDAMCEGGYACMFGLCQKRIKRGREGARCRKERDCGAGMCCARRHGEQVCQRRVPLGHKCYVPEGGLDYSMNQLCPCESGLVCKYTAQQPPSRHQLMALMSAHEDMRCAAPSHRVD
;
A
#
# COMPACT_ATOMS: atom_id res chain seq x y z
N MET A 1 44.64 -9.48 7.68
CA MET A 1 43.87 -10.29 8.64
C MET A 1 42.51 -10.59 8.02
N ILE A 2 42.26 -11.83 7.60
CA ILE A 2 40.95 -12.22 7.07
C ILE A 2 40.06 -12.43 8.30
N SER A 3 39.16 -11.47 8.56
CA SER A 3 38.16 -11.62 9.61
C SER A 3 37.11 -12.60 9.12
N PHE A 4 37.26 -13.87 9.48
CA PHE A 4 36.21 -14.86 9.29
C PHE A 4 35.09 -14.55 10.29
N VAL A 5 34.05 -13.86 9.82
CA VAL A 5 32.79 -13.76 10.57
C VAL A 5 32.19 -15.16 10.57
N LEU A 6 32.21 -15.82 11.73
CA LEU A 6 31.55 -17.11 11.92
C LEU A 6 30.05 -16.89 11.72
N GLN A 7 29.55 -17.18 10.51
CA GLN A 7 28.13 -17.06 10.19
C GLN A 7 27.36 -18.09 11.01
N ARG A 8 26.56 -17.61 11.96
CA ARG A 8 25.70 -18.48 12.78
C ARG A 8 24.51 -18.93 11.95
N LEU A 9 24.38 -20.24 11.78
CA LEU A 9 23.25 -20.84 11.08
C LEU A 9 21.95 -20.69 11.89
N CYS A 10 20.83 -20.57 11.20
CA CYS A 10 19.51 -20.44 11.81
C CYS A 10 18.39 -21.00 10.93
N THR A 11 17.28 -21.36 11.55
CA THR A 11 16.02 -21.73 10.89
C THR A 11 14.89 -20.73 11.15
N ASN A 12 15.01 -19.96 12.24
CA ASN A 12 14.08 -18.91 12.62
C ASN A 12 14.76 -17.89 13.54
N ASP A 13 14.12 -16.75 13.77
CA ASP A 13 14.71 -15.61 14.47
C ASP A 13 15.05 -15.92 15.94
N ARG A 14 14.40 -16.91 16.57
CA ARG A 14 14.66 -17.28 17.98
C ARG A 14 16.03 -17.91 18.18
N VAL A 15 16.63 -18.46 17.13
CA VAL A 15 17.99 -19.03 17.15
C VAL A 15 19.04 -17.92 17.20
N CYS A 16 18.70 -16.74 16.65
CA CYS A 16 19.58 -15.59 16.59
C CYS A 16 19.58 -14.83 17.92
N GLY A 17 20.68 -14.12 18.19
CA GLY A 17 20.82 -13.31 19.40
C GLY A 17 19.93 -12.07 19.40
N ARG A 18 19.90 -11.34 20.52
CA ARG A 18 19.27 -10.01 20.54
C ARG A 18 19.92 -9.10 19.51
N GLY A 19 19.11 -8.33 18.78
CA GLY A 19 19.60 -7.44 17.73
C GLY A 19 19.83 -8.13 16.37
N GLN A 20 19.48 -9.41 16.26
CA GLN A 20 19.66 -10.19 15.03
C GLN A 20 18.36 -10.88 14.60
N PHE A 21 18.25 -11.14 13.31
CA PHE A 21 17.18 -11.90 12.69
C PHE A 21 17.76 -13.07 11.88
N CYS A 22 16.91 -14.06 11.58
CA CYS A 22 17.30 -15.14 10.71
C CYS A 22 16.98 -14.80 9.25
N ASP A 23 18.01 -14.68 8.41
CA ASP A 23 17.81 -14.61 6.97
C ASP A 23 17.42 -15.99 6.45
N GLN A 24 16.11 -16.25 6.36
CA GLN A 24 15.57 -17.55 5.95
C GLN A 24 15.98 -17.99 4.54
N HIS A 25 16.42 -17.07 3.68
CA HIS A 25 16.87 -17.43 2.34
C HIS A 25 18.27 -18.05 2.36
N TYR A 26 19.14 -17.55 3.23
CA TYR A 26 20.52 -18.00 3.36
C TYR A 26 20.77 -18.89 4.59
N GLY A 27 19.80 -19.01 5.50
CA GLY A 27 19.91 -19.80 6.72
C GLY A 27 20.93 -19.26 7.72
N VAL A 28 21.18 -17.95 7.73
CA VAL A 28 22.20 -17.30 8.59
C VAL A 28 21.62 -16.14 9.39
N CYS A 29 22.10 -15.98 10.63
CA CYS A 29 21.78 -14.82 11.44
C CYS A 29 22.46 -13.56 10.88
N ARG A 30 21.70 -12.47 10.78
CA ARG A 30 22.17 -11.15 10.39
C ARG A 30 21.68 -10.11 11.39
N ASP A 31 22.37 -8.99 11.48
CA ASP A 31 21.96 -7.88 12.35
C ASP A 31 20.73 -7.18 11.79
N HIS A 32 19.87 -6.66 12.67
CA HIS A 32 18.75 -5.83 12.25
C HIS A 32 19.25 -4.60 11.48
N VAL A 33 18.40 -4.10 10.58
CA VAL A 33 18.70 -2.91 9.79
C VAL A 33 17.87 -1.71 10.25
N THR A 34 18.45 -0.53 10.08
CA THR A 34 17.90 0.76 10.52
C THR A 34 16.91 1.33 9.50
N GLU A 35 16.30 2.47 9.84
CA GLU A 35 15.38 3.19 8.94
C GLU A 35 15.99 3.42 7.54
N GLY A 36 15.15 3.29 6.51
CA GLY A 36 15.53 3.52 5.11
C GLY A 36 16.28 2.37 4.44
N HIS A 37 16.73 1.35 5.19
CA HIS A 37 17.38 0.18 4.62
C HIS A 37 16.37 -0.83 4.08
N GLU A 38 16.80 -1.58 3.06
CA GLU A 38 16.00 -2.62 2.43
C GLU A 38 15.64 -3.75 3.40
N CYS A 39 14.39 -4.20 3.31
CA CYS A 39 13.86 -5.26 4.14
C CYS A 39 12.84 -6.10 3.36
N ARG A 40 12.61 -7.32 3.85
CA ARG A 40 11.58 -8.23 3.34
C ARG A 40 10.49 -8.53 4.37
N ARG A 41 10.80 -8.38 5.66
CA ARG A 41 9.92 -8.73 6.78
C ARG A 41 10.16 -7.76 7.93
N ASP A 42 9.12 -7.50 8.72
CA ASP A 42 9.20 -6.67 9.92
C ASP A 42 10.32 -7.09 10.88
N ALA A 43 10.62 -8.39 10.98
CA ALA A 43 11.66 -8.93 11.85
C ALA A 43 13.09 -8.52 11.45
N MET A 44 13.30 -8.00 10.23
CA MET A 44 14.60 -7.50 9.81
C MET A 44 14.89 -6.09 10.35
N CYS A 45 13.85 -5.34 10.71
CA CYS A 45 13.98 -3.97 11.14
C CYS A 45 14.20 -3.86 12.65
N GLU A 46 14.92 -2.82 13.06
CA GLU A 46 15.06 -2.49 14.48
C GLU A 46 13.72 -2.21 15.18
N GLY A 47 13.75 -2.25 16.52
CA GLY A 47 12.59 -1.98 17.36
C GLY A 47 11.95 -0.63 17.06
N GLY A 48 10.63 -0.62 16.87
CA GLY A 48 9.87 0.58 16.51
C GLY A 48 9.71 0.81 15.00
N TYR A 49 10.39 0.02 14.17
CA TYR A 49 10.27 0.04 12.71
C TYR A 49 9.50 -1.19 12.20
N ALA A 50 8.95 -1.06 11.01
CA ALA A 50 8.29 -2.13 10.26
C ALA A 50 8.79 -2.12 8.82
N CYS A 51 8.74 -3.27 8.18
CA CYS A 51 9.07 -3.35 6.77
C CYS A 51 7.87 -2.88 5.96
N MET A 52 7.97 -1.69 5.37
CA MET A 52 6.90 -1.04 4.63
C MET A 52 7.42 -0.68 3.24
N PHE A 53 6.76 -1.19 2.21
CA PHE A 53 7.14 -0.95 0.81
C PHE A 53 8.60 -1.30 0.50
N GLY A 54 9.12 -2.36 1.15
CA GLY A 54 10.49 -2.84 0.96
C GLY A 54 11.56 -2.13 1.78
N LEU A 55 11.22 -1.13 2.59
CA LEU A 55 12.15 -0.38 3.42
C LEU A 55 11.73 -0.40 4.90
N CYS A 56 12.69 -0.38 5.81
CA CYS A 56 12.40 -0.19 7.23
C CYS A 56 11.92 1.25 7.45
N GLN A 57 10.67 1.38 7.89
CA GLN A 57 10.04 2.68 8.16
C GLN A 57 9.46 2.69 9.56
N LYS A 58 9.40 3.88 10.17
CA LYS A 58 8.84 4.05 11.50
C LYS A 58 7.39 3.56 11.55
N ARG A 59 7.04 2.79 12.59
CA ARG A 59 5.67 2.31 12.77
C ARG A 59 4.71 3.48 12.95
N ILE A 60 3.76 3.58 12.03
CA ILE A 60 2.66 4.54 12.12
C ILE A 60 1.62 3.98 13.10
N LYS A 61 1.12 4.85 14.00
CA LYS A 61 0.08 4.47 14.96
C LYS A 61 -1.17 3.99 14.24
N ARG A 62 -1.79 2.91 14.73
CA ARG A 62 -3.05 2.37 14.21
C ARG A 62 -4.12 3.46 14.08
N GLY A 63 -4.98 3.33 13.07
CA GLY A 63 -6.04 4.29 12.80
C GLY A 63 -5.59 5.55 12.05
N ARG A 64 -4.28 5.76 11.84
CA ARG A 64 -3.76 6.91 11.10
C ARG A 64 -3.46 6.55 9.64
N GLU A 65 -3.45 7.57 8.80
CA GLU A 65 -3.03 7.47 7.41
C GLU A 65 -1.62 6.85 7.30
N GLY A 66 -1.47 5.86 6.41
CA GLY A 66 -0.26 5.06 6.23
C GLY A 66 -0.10 3.89 7.22
N ALA A 67 -0.91 3.80 8.28
CA ALA A 67 -0.83 2.68 9.22
C ALA A 67 -1.30 1.37 8.56
N ARG A 68 -0.62 0.25 8.87
CA ARG A 68 -1.03 -1.08 8.39
C ARG A 68 -2.42 -1.45 8.94
N CYS A 69 -3.28 -1.93 8.06
CA CYS A 69 -4.66 -2.31 8.37
C CYS A 69 -4.97 -3.71 7.82
N ARG A 70 -6.07 -4.31 8.30
CA ARG A 70 -6.65 -5.53 7.73
C ARG A 70 -8.09 -5.31 7.27
N LYS A 71 -8.79 -4.35 7.89
CA LYS A 71 -10.19 -4.01 7.61
C LYS A 71 -10.37 -2.50 7.73
N GLU A 72 -11.40 -1.96 7.09
CA GLU A 72 -11.68 -0.50 7.13
C GLU A 72 -11.80 0.04 8.56
N ARG A 73 -12.40 -0.72 9.48
CA ARG A 73 -12.54 -0.34 10.91
C ARG A 73 -11.22 -0.17 11.67
N ASP A 74 -10.11 -0.66 11.11
CA ASP A 74 -8.78 -0.45 11.70
C ASP A 74 -8.28 0.98 11.42
N CYS A 75 -8.94 1.69 10.50
CA CYS A 75 -8.66 3.05 10.09
C CYS A 75 -9.61 4.03 10.78
N GLY A 76 -9.14 5.27 10.99
CA GLY A 76 -9.96 6.36 11.51
C GLY A 76 -11.03 6.83 10.51
N ALA A 77 -11.88 7.77 10.97
CA ALA A 77 -12.96 8.32 10.17
C ALA A 77 -12.47 8.92 8.83
N GLY A 78 -13.26 8.73 7.77
CA GLY A 78 -12.93 9.23 6.43
C GLY A 78 -11.81 8.47 5.71
N MET A 79 -11.34 7.34 6.25
CA MET A 79 -10.33 6.48 5.62
C MET A 79 -10.90 5.12 5.23
N CYS A 80 -10.16 4.40 4.40
CA CYS A 80 -10.41 3.00 4.08
C CYS A 80 -9.11 2.19 4.23
N CYS A 81 -9.22 0.86 4.24
CA CYS A 81 -8.07 -0.02 4.21
C CYS A 81 -7.82 -0.47 2.76
N ALA A 82 -6.74 0.00 2.15
CA ALA A 82 -6.43 -0.25 0.74
C ALA A 82 -4.95 -0.55 0.52
N ARG A 83 -4.63 -1.32 -0.52
CA ARG A 83 -3.25 -1.65 -0.88
C ARG A 83 -2.52 -0.47 -1.50
N ARG A 84 -1.27 -0.27 -1.07
CA ARG A 84 -0.31 0.62 -1.72
C ARG A 84 0.99 -0.15 -1.89
N HIS A 85 1.46 -0.30 -3.12
CA HIS A 85 2.62 -1.15 -3.45
C HIS A 85 2.59 -2.52 -2.75
N GLY A 86 1.41 -3.17 -2.73
CA GLY A 86 1.18 -4.48 -2.11
C GLY A 86 0.91 -4.48 -0.60
N GLU A 87 1.21 -3.41 0.13
CA GLU A 87 0.96 -3.30 1.57
C GLU A 87 -0.45 -2.75 1.85
N GLN A 88 -1.20 -3.40 2.75
CA GLN A 88 -2.51 -2.90 3.18
C GLN A 88 -2.35 -1.80 4.23
N VAL A 89 -2.72 -0.57 3.85
CA VAL A 89 -2.57 0.61 4.70
C VAL A 89 -3.83 1.45 4.72
N CYS A 90 -4.02 2.20 5.80
CA CYS A 90 -5.08 3.19 5.89
C CYS A 90 -4.80 4.34 4.93
N GLN A 91 -5.73 4.60 4.02
CA GLN A 91 -5.65 5.71 3.07
C GLN A 91 -6.92 6.56 3.19
N ARG A 92 -6.85 7.84 2.81
CA ARG A 92 -8.03 8.72 2.79
C ARG A 92 -8.99 8.32 1.68
N ARG A 93 -10.29 8.42 1.96
CA ARG A 93 -11.33 8.36 0.92
C ARG A 93 -11.17 9.54 -0.04
N VAL A 94 -11.59 9.34 -1.29
CA VAL A 94 -11.34 10.32 -2.36
C VAL A 94 -12.39 11.43 -2.30
N PRO A 95 -11.97 12.70 -2.16
CA PRO A 95 -12.89 13.83 -2.04
C PRO A 95 -13.54 14.21 -3.38
N LEU A 96 -14.58 15.05 -3.30
CA LEU A 96 -15.29 15.57 -4.47
C LEU A 96 -14.34 16.16 -5.54
N GLY A 97 -14.62 15.87 -6.81
CA GLY A 97 -13.88 16.38 -7.97
C GLY A 97 -12.50 15.76 -8.20
N HIS A 98 -12.00 14.93 -7.28
CA HIS A 98 -10.69 14.30 -7.44
C HIS A 98 -10.77 13.05 -8.31
N LYS A 99 -9.68 12.78 -9.04
CA LYS A 99 -9.57 11.62 -9.91
C LYS A 99 -9.82 10.35 -9.10
N CYS A 100 -10.69 9.50 -9.63
CA CYS A 100 -10.96 8.19 -9.07
C CYS A 100 -10.95 7.20 -10.21
N TYR A 101 -10.29 6.07 -10.02
CA TYR A 101 -10.40 4.95 -10.92
C TYR A 101 -10.09 3.67 -10.14
N VAL A 102 -10.97 2.69 -10.27
CA VAL A 102 -10.81 1.38 -9.67
C VAL A 102 -10.93 0.38 -10.83
N PRO A 103 -9.82 -0.25 -11.25
CA PRO A 103 -9.87 -1.31 -12.25
C PRO A 103 -10.84 -2.42 -11.81
N GLU A 104 -11.49 -3.09 -12.76
CA GLU A 104 -12.37 -4.22 -12.44
C GLU A 104 -11.62 -5.37 -11.73
N GLY A 105 -10.30 -5.46 -11.92
CA GLY A 105 -9.45 -6.46 -11.27
C GLY A 105 -8.04 -6.52 -11.85
N GLY A 106 -7.43 -7.71 -11.79
CA GLY A 106 -6.09 -7.97 -12.31
C GLY A 106 -4.96 -7.56 -11.38
N LEU A 107 -3.73 -7.62 -11.91
CA LEU A 107 -2.52 -7.27 -11.17
C LEU A 107 -2.50 -5.78 -10.77
N ASP A 108 -3.04 -4.92 -11.63
CA ASP A 108 -3.14 -3.47 -11.39
C ASP A 108 -3.98 -3.18 -10.14
N TYR A 109 -5.10 -3.88 -9.97
CA TYR A 109 -5.94 -3.81 -8.75
C TYR A 109 -5.32 -4.51 -7.53
N SER A 110 -4.42 -5.47 -7.74
CA SER A 110 -3.84 -6.26 -6.64
C SER A 110 -2.67 -5.57 -5.96
N MET A 111 -1.97 -4.66 -6.65
CA MET A 111 -0.83 -3.93 -6.11
C MET A 111 -1.19 -2.56 -5.55
N ASN A 112 -2.04 -1.82 -6.26
CA ASN A 112 -2.41 -0.45 -5.90
C ASN A 112 -3.92 -0.29 -5.94
N GLN A 113 -4.50 -0.08 -4.77
CA GLN A 113 -5.93 0.14 -4.60
C GLN A 113 -6.14 1.56 -4.13
N LEU A 114 -7.04 2.26 -4.81
CA LEU A 114 -7.55 3.54 -4.34
C LEU A 114 -8.68 3.30 -3.34
N CYS A 115 -8.80 4.17 -2.34
CA CYS A 115 -10.01 4.17 -1.54
C CYS A 115 -11.25 4.52 -2.37
N PRO A 116 -12.44 4.07 -1.94
CA PRO A 116 -13.69 4.61 -2.44
C PRO A 116 -13.76 6.14 -2.25
N CYS A 117 -14.66 6.77 -3.00
CA CYS A 117 -15.01 8.15 -2.74
C CYS A 117 -15.54 8.34 -1.30
N GLU A 118 -15.51 9.58 -0.82
CA GLU A 118 -16.16 9.95 0.43
C GLU A 118 -17.66 9.59 0.42
N SER A 119 -18.23 9.45 1.63
CA SER A 119 -19.62 9.04 1.80
C SER A 119 -20.58 9.91 0.98
N GLY A 120 -21.46 9.27 0.20
CA GLY A 120 -22.42 9.96 -0.65
C GLY A 120 -21.89 10.38 -2.03
N LEU A 121 -20.62 10.09 -2.36
CA LEU A 121 -20.06 10.32 -3.68
C LEU A 121 -19.89 9.02 -4.46
N VAL A 122 -19.96 9.11 -5.79
CA VAL A 122 -19.73 8.00 -6.71
C VAL A 122 -18.66 8.36 -7.73
N CYS A 123 -17.86 7.37 -8.11
CA CYS A 123 -16.83 7.55 -9.13
C CYS A 123 -17.45 7.47 -10.53
N LYS A 124 -17.46 8.58 -11.28
CA LYS A 124 -18.07 8.65 -12.62
C LYS A 124 -17.28 9.53 -13.58
N TYR A 125 -17.47 9.33 -14.88
CA TYR A 125 -16.93 10.21 -15.93
C TYR A 125 -17.50 11.63 -15.78
N THR A 126 -16.63 12.63 -15.85
CA THR A 126 -16.99 14.04 -15.75
C THR A 126 -16.94 14.81 -17.06
N ALA A 127 -16.38 14.23 -18.12
CA ALA A 127 -16.44 14.79 -19.47
C ALA A 127 -17.84 14.57 -20.09
N GLN A 128 -18.44 15.63 -20.62
CA GLN A 128 -19.75 15.61 -21.27
C GLN A 128 -19.73 15.22 -22.76
N GLN A 129 -18.62 14.77 -23.36
CA GLN A 129 -18.60 14.36 -24.77
C GLN A 129 -17.77 13.09 -24.99
N PRO A 130 -18.33 12.06 -25.66
CA PRO A 130 -17.52 10.96 -26.16
C PRO A 130 -16.60 11.48 -27.27
N PRO A 131 -15.33 11.03 -27.35
CA PRO A 131 -14.44 11.42 -28.45
C PRO A 131 -15.01 10.95 -29.79
N SER A 132 -14.80 11.76 -30.83
CA SER A 132 -15.25 11.42 -32.18
C SER A 132 -14.57 10.14 -32.69
N ARG A 133 -15.24 9.48 -33.64
CA ARG A 133 -14.92 8.15 -34.21
C ARG A 133 -13.51 8.03 -34.86
N HIS A 134 -12.66 9.06 -34.80
CA HIS A 134 -11.31 9.11 -35.38
C HIS A 134 -10.17 9.20 -34.34
N GLN A 135 -10.43 8.87 -33.07
CA GLN A 135 -9.38 8.77 -32.05
C GLN A 135 -9.39 7.40 -31.34
N LEU A 136 -9.41 6.31 -32.12
CA LEU A 136 -9.30 4.95 -31.58
C LEU A 136 -8.00 4.69 -30.80
N MET A 137 -6.99 5.57 -30.92
CA MET A 137 -5.76 5.54 -30.12
C MET A 137 -5.87 6.24 -28.75
N ALA A 138 -6.98 6.94 -28.44
CA ALA A 138 -7.18 7.62 -27.15
C ALA A 138 -7.80 6.72 -26.06
N LEU A 139 -8.14 5.46 -26.38
CA LEU A 139 -8.73 4.49 -25.44
C LEU A 139 -7.81 4.12 -24.26
N MET A 140 -6.53 4.50 -24.28
CA MET A 140 -5.62 4.33 -23.13
C MET A 140 -5.74 5.47 -22.10
N SER A 141 -6.60 6.48 -22.32
CA SER A 141 -6.75 7.67 -21.45
C SER A 141 -8.15 7.88 -20.88
N ALA A 142 -9.11 6.98 -21.13
CA ALA A 142 -10.50 7.18 -20.70
C ALA A 142 -10.64 7.38 -19.18
N HIS A 143 -9.78 6.73 -18.38
CA HIS A 143 -9.82 6.83 -16.92
C HIS A 143 -9.32 8.17 -16.36
N GLU A 144 -8.74 9.05 -17.19
CA GLU A 144 -8.28 10.35 -16.73
C GLU A 144 -9.42 11.29 -16.31
N ASP A 145 -10.62 11.07 -16.87
CA ASP A 145 -11.79 11.93 -16.68
C ASP A 145 -12.76 11.44 -15.60
N MET A 146 -12.47 10.29 -14.99
CA MET A 146 -13.28 9.77 -13.89
C MET A 146 -12.97 10.50 -12.58
N ARG A 147 -14.00 11.05 -11.94
CA ARG A 147 -13.88 11.81 -10.69
C ARG A 147 -15.00 11.47 -9.72
N CYS A 148 -14.74 11.65 -8.43
CA CYS A 148 -15.77 11.52 -7.41
C CYS A 148 -16.76 12.67 -7.55
N ALA A 149 -18.03 12.36 -7.73
CA ALA A 149 -19.08 13.35 -7.95
C ALA A 149 -20.39 12.90 -7.29
N ALA A 150 -21.32 13.84 -7.11
CA ALA A 150 -22.63 13.53 -6.57
C ALA A 150 -23.36 12.50 -7.47
N PRO A 151 -24.18 11.60 -6.91
CA PRO A 151 -25.01 10.68 -7.68
C PRO A 151 -25.89 11.45 -8.66
N SER A 152 -26.07 10.93 -9.89
CA SER A 152 -26.85 11.61 -10.94
C SER A 152 -28.37 11.57 -10.71
N HIS A 153 -28.85 10.72 -9.79
CA HIS A 153 -30.24 10.67 -9.34
C HIS A 153 -30.29 10.76 -7.82
N ARG A 154 -31.20 11.57 -7.28
CA ARG A 154 -31.66 11.40 -5.89
C ARG A 154 -32.33 10.04 -5.83
N VAL A 155 -31.82 9.16 -4.99
CA VAL A 155 -32.60 8.00 -4.55
C VAL A 155 -33.54 8.57 -3.50
N ASP A 156 -34.78 8.85 -3.91
CA ASP A 156 -35.90 9.04 -2.99
C ASP A 156 -36.20 7.73 -2.25
#